data_AF-A0A497NXH9-F1
#
_entry.id   AF-A0A497NXH9-F1
#
_cell.length_a   1.000
_cell.length_b   1.000
_cell.length_c   1.000
_cell.angle_alpha   90.00
_cell.angle_beta   90.00
_cell.angle_gamma   90.00
#
_symmetry.space_group_name_H-M   'P 1'
#
loop_
_entity.id
_entity.type
_entity.pdbx_description
1 polymer ?
#
loop_
_entity_poly.entity_id
_entity_poly.type
_entity_poly.pdbx_seq_one_letter_code
_entity_poly.pdbx_strand_id
1 'polypeptide(L)'
;MIQSALQRMVPDVYVGSVKIVANGRGCRFYFRVSPNHRMYWTQFQVKYPEFIFLACKKYGALTELNGFSCFCPEFPSKEDLLDWLARVVSATQRERRFLRLCMERGPRLYQES
;
A
#
# COMPACT_ATOMS: atom_id res chain seq x y z
N MET A 1 -5.35 -3.34 13.05
CA MET A 1 -5.46 -2.13 12.20
C MET A 1 -4.65 -2.23 10.90
N ILE A 2 -3.34 -2.50 10.94
CA ILE A 2 -2.48 -2.60 9.74
C ILE A 2 -2.94 -3.70 8.78
N GLN A 3 -3.25 -4.90 9.29
CA GLN A 3 -3.78 -6.01 8.49
C GLN A 3 -5.02 -5.61 7.69
N SER A 4 -6.04 -5.08 8.35
CA SER A 4 -7.29 -4.65 7.70
C SER A 4 -7.07 -3.49 6.72
N ALA A 5 -6.05 -2.66 6.92
CA ALA A 5 -5.66 -1.65 5.93
C ALA A 5 -5.08 -2.31 4.68
N LEU A 6 -4.10 -3.20 4.84
CA LEU A 6 -3.48 -3.93 3.73
C LEU A 6 -4.48 -4.80 2.97
N GLN A 7 -5.39 -5.51 3.66
CA GLN A 7 -6.46 -6.29 3.04
C GLN A 7 -7.38 -5.42 2.17
N ARG A 8 -7.68 -4.19 2.59
CA ARG A 8 -8.54 -3.28 1.81
C ARG A 8 -7.84 -2.71 0.58
N MET A 9 -6.51 -2.63 0.58
CA MET A 9 -5.76 -2.09 -0.55
C MET A 9 -5.69 -3.09 -1.72
N VAL A 10 -5.39 -4.34 -1.39
CA VAL A 10 -5.31 -5.45 -2.33
C VAL A 10 -6.36 -6.49 -1.93
N PRO A 11 -7.65 -6.27 -2.25
CA PRO A 11 -8.74 -7.15 -1.80
C PRO A 11 -8.62 -8.57 -2.36
N ASP A 12 -7.97 -8.73 -3.50
CA ASP A 12 -7.83 -10.01 -4.21
C ASP A 12 -6.80 -10.95 -3.58
N VAL A 13 -6.03 -10.48 -2.60
CA VAL A 13 -5.03 -11.28 -1.87
C VAL A 13 -5.42 -11.34 -0.40
N TYR A 14 -5.55 -12.56 0.13
CA TYR A 14 -5.82 -12.78 1.55
C TYR A 14 -4.65 -12.36 2.43
N VAL A 15 -4.93 -11.53 3.43
CA VAL A 15 -4.00 -11.04 4.44
C VAL A 15 -4.41 -11.62 5.79
N GLY A 16 -3.81 -12.76 6.15
CA GLY A 16 -4.06 -13.44 7.43
C GLY A 16 -3.33 -12.80 8.61
N SER A 17 -2.09 -12.36 8.40
CA SER A 17 -1.35 -11.58 9.41
C SER A 17 -0.31 -10.66 8.78
N VAL A 18 0.06 -9.62 9.53
CA VAL A 18 1.09 -8.65 9.13
C VAL A 18 2.04 -8.43 10.29
N LYS A 19 3.35 -8.56 10.04
CA LYS A 19 4.41 -8.29 11.01
C LYS A 19 5.35 -7.24 10.46
N ILE A 20 5.82 -6.34 11.32
CA ILE A 20 6.96 -5.48 11.00
C ILE A 20 8.22 -6.30 11.26
N VAL A 21 9.09 -6.40 10.26
CA VAL A 21 10.32 -7.18 10.35
C VAL A 21 11.50 -6.26 10.08
N ALA A 22 12.55 -6.38 10.89
CA ALA A 22 13.85 -5.80 10.61
C ALA A 22 14.65 -6.76 9.74
N ASN A 23 15.16 -6.26 8.62
CA ASN A 23 16.15 -6.95 7.82
C ASN A 23 17.43 -7.08 8.67
N GLY A 24 17.95 -8.30 8.80
CA GLY A 24 19.09 -8.60 9.67
C GLY A 24 20.46 -8.15 9.12
N ARG A 25 20.52 -7.58 7.92
CA ARG A 25 21.76 -7.18 7.23
C ARG A 25 21.97 -5.65 7.14
N GLY A 26 20.98 -4.84 7.47
CA GLY A 26 21.05 -3.39 7.23
C GLY A 26 20.04 -2.52 7.98
N CYS A 27 19.46 -3.01 9.08
CA CYS A 27 18.57 -2.24 9.95
C CYS A 27 17.34 -1.62 9.24
N ARG A 28 16.84 -2.26 8.17
CA ARG A 28 15.67 -1.78 7.43
C ARG A 28 14.40 -2.48 7.85
N PHE A 29 13.27 -1.81 7.77
CA PHE A 29 11.97 -2.32 8.21
C PHE A 29 11.01 -2.52 7.05
N TYR A 30 10.25 -3.61 7.08
CA TYR A 30 9.22 -3.89 6.08
C TYR A 30 8.02 -4.62 6.70
N PHE A 31 6.88 -4.59 6.00
CA PHE A 31 5.74 -5.44 6.37
C PHE A 31 5.85 -6.83 5.72
N ARG A 32 6.03 -7.84 6.57
CA ARG A 32 5.84 -9.23 6.19
C ARG A 32 4.36 -9.57 6.24
N VAL A 33 3.80 -9.93 5.09
CA VAL A 33 2.39 -10.31 4.92
C VAL A 33 2.31 -11.83 4.82
N SER A 34 1.43 -12.47 5.59
CA SER A 34 1.19 -13.91 5.53
C SER A 34 -0.26 -14.19 5.10
N PRO A 35 -0.52 -15.31 4.39
CA PRO A 35 0.44 -16.34 4.01
C PRO A 35 1.30 -15.99 2.80
N ASN A 36 0.81 -15.14 1.88
CA ASN A 36 1.43 -14.95 0.57
C ASN A 36 2.11 -13.58 0.43
N HIS A 37 3.28 -13.42 1.06
CA HIS A 37 4.04 -12.16 1.06
C HIS A 37 4.35 -11.65 -0.35
N ARG A 38 4.95 -12.51 -1.19
CA ARG A 38 5.36 -12.14 -2.56
C ARG A 38 4.16 -11.73 -3.41
N MET A 39 3.11 -12.54 -3.42
CA MET A 39 1.90 -12.27 -4.21
C MET A 39 1.23 -10.97 -3.81
N TYR A 40 1.13 -10.70 -2.50
CA TYR A 40 0.54 -9.45 -2.00
C TYR A 40 1.28 -8.24 -2.58
N TRP A 41 2.61 -8.23 -2.46
CA TRP A 41 3.39 -7.07 -2.87
C TRP A 41 3.54 -6.91 -4.38
N THR A 42 3.58 -8.01 -5.13
CA THR A 42 3.50 -7.96 -6.60
C THR A 42 2.19 -7.30 -7.03
N GLN A 43 1.05 -7.72 -6.47
CA GLN A 43 -0.24 -7.12 -6.80
C GLN A 43 -0.34 -5.66 -6.34
N PHE A 44 0.21 -5.34 -5.17
CA PHE A 44 0.29 -3.97 -4.68
C PHE A 44 1.07 -3.07 -5.64
N GLN A 45 2.24 -3.52 -6.11
CA GLN A 45 3.10 -2.75 -7.01
C GLN A 45 2.45 -2.50 -8.38
N VAL A 46 1.74 -3.51 -8.92
CA VAL A 46 0.99 -3.36 -10.17
C VAL A 46 -0.15 -2.35 -10.01
N LYS A 47 -0.85 -2.41 -8.87
CA LYS A 47 -2.02 -1.56 -8.62
C LYS A 47 -1.67 -0.12 -8.21
N TYR A 48 -0.55 0.06 -7.52
CA TYR A 48 -0.16 1.33 -6.91
C TYR A 48 1.35 1.64 -7.12
N PRO A 49 1.83 1.72 -8.37
CA PRO A 49 3.25 2.02 -8.64
C PRO A 49 3.67 3.38 -8.07
N GLU A 50 2.75 4.36 -7.99
CA GLU A 50 2.98 5.68 -7.44
C GLU A 50 3.29 5.66 -5.94
N PHE A 51 2.72 4.73 -5.18
CA PHE A 51 3.00 4.60 -3.75
C PHE A 51 4.35 3.93 -3.49
N ILE A 52 4.80 3.08 -4.41
CA ILE A 52 6.17 2.54 -4.39
C ILE A 52 7.17 3.64 -4.70
N PHE A 53 6.91 4.46 -5.73
CA PHE A 53 7.75 5.61 -6.04
C PHE A 53 7.81 6.60 -4.87
N LEU A 54 6.67 6.88 -4.23
CA LEU A 54 6.60 7.71 -3.03
C LEU A 54 7.44 7.15 -1.88
N ALA A 55 7.38 5.84 -1.64
CA ALA A 55 8.19 5.17 -0.62
C ALA A 55 9.68 5.44 -0.85
N CYS A 56 10.16 5.26 -2.09
CA CYS A 56 11.55 5.45 -2.44
C CYS A 56 11.97 6.93 -2.34
N LYS A 57 11.19 7.84 -2.92
CA LYS A 57 11.58 9.25 -3.05
C LYS A 57 11.48 10.04 -1.75
N LYS A 58 10.45 9.77 -0.94
CA LYS A 58 10.17 10.56 0.26
C LYS A 58 10.65 9.89 1.54
N TYR A 59 10.55 8.58 1.61
CA TYR A 59 10.82 7.81 2.84
C TYR A 59 12.13 7.00 2.73
N GLY A 60 12.90 7.21 1.66
CA GLY A 60 14.17 6.54 1.44
C GLY A 60 14.07 5.02 1.34
N ALA A 61 12.88 4.48 1.01
CA ALA A 61 12.69 3.04 0.91
C ALA A 61 13.51 2.45 -0.24
N LEU A 62 14.01 1.23 -0.05
CA LEU A 62 14.66 0.46 -1.10
C LEU A 62 13.69 -0.57 -1.65
N THR A 63 13.68 -0.68 -2.97
CA THR A 63 13.00 -1.75 -3.72
C THR A 63 13.99 -2.66 -4.43
N GLU A 64 15.28 -2.39 -4.27
CA GLU A 64 16.40 -3.21 -4.70
C GLU A 64 17.46 -3.18 -3.61
N LEU A 65 18.03 -4.34 -3.29
CA LEU A 65 19.12 -4.46 -2.32
C LEU A 65 20.17 -5.44 -2.89
N ASN A 66 21.42 -4.98 -2.98
CA ASN A 66 22.54 -5.77 -3.50
C ASN A 66 22.30 -6.36 -4.90
N GLY A 67 21.63 -5.62 -5.79
CA GLY A 67 21.32 -6.06 -7.15
C GLY A 67 20.15 -7.03 -7.27
N PHE A 68 19.46 -7.34 -6.17
CA PHE A 68 18.22 -8.11 -6.17
C PHE A 68 17.01 -7.21 -5.93
N SER A 69 15.98 -7.35 -6.77
CA SER A 69 14.71 -6.67 -6.55
C SER A 69 14.05 -7.20 -5.27
N CYS A 70 13.81 -6.30 -4.32
CA CYS A 70 13.01 -6.57 -3.14
C CYS A 70 11.55 -6.67 -3.58
N PHE A 71 10.85 -7.72 -3.14
CA PHE A 71 9.42 -7.85 -3.42
C PHE A 71 8.59 -6.72 -2.79
N CYS A 72 9.12 -6.04 -1.77
CA CYS A 72 8.44 -4.98 -1.04
C CYS A 72 9.38 -3.82 -0.72
N PRO A 73 8.86 -2.61 -0.47
CA PRO A 73 9.67 -1.49 -0.02
C PRO A 73 10.23 -1.73 1.40
N GLU A 74 11.53 -1.55 1.56
CA GLU A 74 12.25 -1.63 2.85
C GLU A 74 12.72 -0.25 3.32
N PHE A 75 12.29 0.15 4.51
CA PHE A 75 12.43 1.50 5.04
C PHE A 75 13.60 1.62 6.01
N PRO A 76 14.27 2.78 6.10
CA PRO A 76 15.40 2.97 7.03
C PRO A 76 14.96 2.99 8.50
N SER A 77 13.71 3.32 8.80
CA SER A 77 13.15 3.32 10.16
C SER A 77 11.75 2.69 10.19
N LYS A 78 11.28 2.32 11.39
CA LYS A 78 9.93 1.80 11.61
C LYS A 78 8.90 2.93 11.47
N GLU A 79 9.29 4.14 11.85
CA GLU A 79 8.49 5.35 11.81
C GLU A 79 8.19 5.70 10.34
N ASP A 80 9.20 5.70 9.46
CA ASP A 80 9.02 5.96 8.04
C ASP A 80 8.08 4.93 7.37
N LEU A 81 8.20 3.65 7.75
CA LEU A 81 7.32 2.58 7.27
C LEU A 81 5.85 2.84 7.65
N LEU A 82 5.62 3.27 8.89
CA LEU A 82 4.27 3.54 9.41
C LEU A 82 3.69 4.83 8.82
N ASP A 83 4.50 5.88 8.70
CA ASP A 83 4.09 7.16 8.11
C ASP A 83 3.75 7.02 6.64
N TRP A 84 4.56 6.24 5.89
CA TRP A 84 4.25 5.89 4.52
C TRP A 84 2.89 5.16 4.43
N LEU A 85 2.66 4.14 5.28
CA LEU A 85 1.39 3.41 5.27
C LEU A 85 0.21 4.35 5.60
N ALA A 86 0.34 5.22 6.60
CA ALA A 86 -0.70 6.17 6.96
C ALA A 86 -1.04 7.12 5.79
N ARG A 87 -0.01 7.60 5.08
CA ARG A 87 -0.17 8.46 3.91
C ARG A 87 -0.92 7.74 2.77
N VAL A 88 -0.53 6.51 2.50
CA VAL A 88 -1.10 5.66 1.45
C VAL A 88 -2.57 5.30 1.76
N VAL A 89 -2.86 4.91 3.00
CA VAL A 89 -4.23 4.61 3.43
C VAL A 89 -5.12 5.85 3.36
N SER A 90 -4.59 7.02 3.70
CA SER A 90 -5.33 8.28 3.62
C SER A 90 -5.63 8.70 2.18
N ALA A 91 -4.66 8.50 1.27
CA ALA A 91 -4.83 8.78 -0.16
C ALA A 91 -5.91 7.88 -0.78
N THR A 92 -5.81 6.57 -0.57
CA THR A 92 -6.80 5.61 -1.11
C THR A 92 -8.21 5.81 -0.54
N GLN A 93 -8.34 6.20 0.74
CA GLN A 93 -9.63 6.56 1.31
C GLN A 93 -10.22 7.82 0.68
N ARG A 94 -9.38 8.84 0.45
CA ARG A 94 -9.80 10.09 -0.18
C ARG A 94 -10.26 9.86 -1.62
N GLU A 95 -9.51 9.10 -2.40
CA GLU A 95 -9.88 8.75 -3.78
C GLU A 95 -11.21 7.99 -3.82
N ARG A 96 -11.40 7.00 -2.95
CA ARG A 96 -12.68 6.29 -2.85
C ARG A 96 -13.84 7.19 -2.48
N ARG A 97 -13.64 8.13 -1.56
CA ARG A 97 -14.66 9.12 -1.19
C ARG A 97 -14.97 10.03 -2.38
N PHE A 98 -13.95 10.47 -3.11
CA PHE A 98 -14.12 11.29 -4.31
C PHE A 98 -14.93 10.55 -5.38
N LEU A 99 -14.58 9.30 -5.69
CA LEU A 99 -15.31 8.47 -6.65
C LEU A 99 -16.77 8.25 -6.24
N ARG A 100 -17.04 7.98 -4.95
CA ARG A 100 -18.43 7.88 -4.44
C ARG A 100 -19.22 9.16 -4.65
N LEU A 101 -18.64 10.32 -4.32
CA LEU A 101 -19.30 11.61 -4.52
C LEU A 101 -19.57 11.90 -6.00
N CYS A 102 -18.68 11.49 -6.92
CA CYS A 102 -18.92 11.61 -8.35
C CYS A 102 -20.07 10.71 -8.84
N MET A 103 -20.16 9.48 -8.33
CA MET A 103 -21.25 8.55 -8.66
C MET A 103 -22.60 8.98 -8.08
N GLU A 104 -22.62 9.54 -6.85
CA GLU A 104 -23.82 10.08 -6.20
C GLU A 104 -24.31 11.40 -6.84
N ARG A 105 -23.45 12.07 -7.61
CA ARG A 105 -23.77 13.30 -8.37
C ARG A 105 -23.95 13.06 -9.87
N GLY A 106 -24.10 11.81 -10.31
CA GLY A 106 -24.51 11.50 -11.68
C GLY A 106 -25.86 12.17 -12.02
N PRO A 107 -26.09 12.56 -13.29
CA PRO A 107 -27.18 13.44 -13.66
C PRO A 107 -28.55 12.85 -13.29
N ARG A 108 -29.36 13.63 -12.57
CA ARG A 108 -30.82 13.47 -12.60
C ARG A 108 -31.28 13.82 -14.02
N LEU A 109 -31.26 12.84 -14.91
CA LEU A 109 -32.01 12.94 -16.16
C LEU A 109 -33.09 11.87 -16.14
N TYR A 110 -34.29 12.35 -16.51
CA TYR A 110 -35.56 11.67 -16.71
C TYR A 110 -36.46 11.54 -15.48
N GLN A 111 -37.17 12.62 -15.20
CA GLN A 111 -38.61 12.57 -14.94
C GLN A 111 -39.25 13.82 -15.55
N GLU A 112 -39.52 13.76 -16.85
CA GLU A 112 -40.63 14.49 -17.46
C GLU A 112 -41.69 13.44 -17.81
N SER A 113 -42.85 13.54 -17.15
CA SER A 113 -44.18 13.13 -17.62
C SER A 113 -45.21 13.74 -16.67
#